data_AF-A0AAN9FX69-F1
#
_entry.id   AF-A0AAN9FX69-F1
#
_cell.length_a   1.000
_cell.length_b   1.000
_cell.length_c   1.000
_cell.angle_alpha   90.00
_cell.angle_beta   90.00
_cell.angle_gamma   90.00
#
_symmetry.space_group_name_H-M   'P 1'
#
loop_
_entity.id
_entity.type
_entity.pdbx_description
1 polymer ?
#
loop_
_entity_poly.entity_id
_entity_poly.type
_entity_poly.pdbx_seq_one_letter_code
_entity_poly.pdbx_strand_id
1 'polypeptide(L)'
;MRGKVKVWRCLWNGRLGCTQRLLHQGPDTLEELLDRHIIAKPKNNEEEDELLNRRRLTSTRREALSLYRDIIRATRFFTWPDSTGLLWRDILRDNARTEFEQARFETDPEIVTRLLIGGRQALHSVIDKLADKQKQHIPKDPQH
;
A
#
# COMPACT_ATOMS: atom_id res chain seq x y z
N MET A 1 38.94 6.27 6.94
CA MET A 1 38.33 6.76 5.68
C MET A 1 36.82 6.75 5.85
N ARG A 2 36.18 7.93 5.93
CA ARG A 2 34.76 8.07 6.31
C ARG A 2 33.92 8.21 5.04
N GLY A 3 33.22 7.13 4.66
CA GLY A 3 32.30 7.10 3.52
C GLY A 3 30.98 7.79 3.85
N LYS A 4 30.62 8.76 3.03
CA LYS A 4 29.38 9.54 3.08
C LYS A 4 28.20 8.66 2.66
N VAL A 5 27.19 8.53 3.53
CA VAL A 5 25.83 8.17 3.11
C VAL A 5 24.86 9.18 3.74
N LYS A 6 24.69 10.30 3.04
CA LYS A 6 23.60 11.25 3.25
C LYS A 6 22.86 11.35 1.93
N VAL A 7 21.55 11.63 2.03
CA VAL A 7 20.58 11.92 0.96
C VAL A 7 19.65 10.75 0.64
N TRP A 8 18.66 10.57 1.52
CA TRP A 8 17.29 10.18 1.12
C TRP A 8 16.32 10.91 2.06
N ARG A 9 16.10 12.20 1.78
CA ARG A 9 15.02 12.97 2.42
C ARG A 9 14.50 14.01 1.43
N CYS A 10 13.78 13.56 0.42
CA CYS A 10 12.85 14.35 -0.39
C CYS A 10 11.78 13.38 -0.91
N LEU A 11 10.56 13.87 -1.15
CA LEU A 11 9.37 13.18 -1.70
C LEU A 11 8.31 12.72 -0.71
N TRP A 12 8.03 13.49 0.33
CA TRP A 12 6.72 13.44 0.99
C TRP A 12 6.13 14.86 1.00
N ASN A 13 5.50 15.28 -0.12
CA ASN A 13 4.35 16.19 -0.10
C ASN A 13 3.69 16.36 -1.49
N GLY A 14 2.36 16.15 -1.51
CA GLY A 14 1.38 16.99 -2.22
C GLY A 14 1.06 16.71 -3.69
N ARG A 15 -0.13 16.14 -3.95
CA ARG A 15 -1.30 16.86 -4.51
C ARG A 15 -2.43 15.88 -4.84
N LEU A 16 -3.49 15.93 -4.02
CA LEU A 16 -4.82 15.44 -4.39
C LEU A 16 -5.42 16.45 -5.37
N GLY A 17 -5.57 16.05 -6.64
CA GLY A 17 -6.33 16.80 -7.63
C GLY A 17 -7.79 16.38 -7.55
N CYS A 18 -8.63 17.18 -6.89
CA CYS A 18 -10.08 17.06 -6.99
C CYS A 18 -10.51 17.64 -8.34
N THR A 19 -10.79 16.79 -9.33
CA THR A 19 -11.37 17.23 -10.60
C THR A 19 -12.84 17.57 -10.38
N GLN A 20 -13.12 18.84 -10.11
CA GLN A 20 -14.46 19.39 -10.15
C GLN A 20 -14.93 19.42 -11.62
N ARG A 21 -15.69 18.40 -12.04
CA ARG A 21 -16.48 18.47 -13.27
C ARG A 21 -17.81 19.12 -12.92
N LEU A 22 -18.05 20.33 -13.45
CA LEU A 22 -19.37 20.94 -13.47
C LEU A 22 -20.34 19.97 -14.16
N LEU A 23 -21.34 19.50 -13.42
CA LEU A 23 -22.52 18.85 -13.96
C LEU A 23 -23.49 19.95 -14.44
N HIS A 24 -24.23 19.67 -15.51
CA HIS A 24 -25.42 20.36 -16.01
C HIS A 24 -25.26 21.44 -17.08
N GLN A 25 -25.39 21.02 -18.35
CA GLN A 25 -26.29 21.62 -19.34
C GLN A 25 -26.85 20.53 -20.29
N GLY A 26 -28.18 20.36 -20.36
CA GLY A 26 -28.90 19.56 -21.38
C GLY A 26 -30.10 18.78 -20.83
N PRO A 27 -31.25 18.73 -21.55
CA PRO A 27 -32.62 18.73 -20.99
C PRO A 27 -33.13 17.38 -20.47
N ASP A 28 -34.03 17.47 -19.48
CA ASP A 28 -34.70 16.38 -18.79
C ASP A 28 -35.90 15.83 -19.56
N THR A 29 -35.72 14.75 -20.30
CA THR A 29 -36.81 13.80 -20.56
C THR A 29 -36.46 12.44 -19.95
N LEU A 30 -37.35 11.94 -19.09
CA LEU A 30 -37.22 10.67 -18.39
C LEU A 30 -36.96 9.50 -19.36
N GLU A 31 -37.52 9.61 -20.57
CA GLU A 31 -37.41 8.63 -21.64
C GLU A 31 -35.98 8.52 -22.18
N GLU A 32 -35.25 9.63 -22.33
CA GLU A 32 -33.85 9.63 -22.81
C GLU A 32 -32.86 9.22 -21.70
N LEU A 33 -33.23 9.40 -20.43
CA LEU A 33 -32.50 8.87 -19.28
C LEU A 33 -32.68 7.35 -19.14
N LEU A 34 -33.87 6.83 -19.42
CA LEU A 34 -34.13 5.39 -19.44
C LEU A 34 -33.44 4.73 -20.63
N ASP A 35 -33.47 5.32 -21.82
CA ASP A 35 -32.80 4.76 -23.02
C ASP A 35 -31.26 4.75 -22.88
N ARG A 36 -30.67 5.69 -22.12
CA ARG A 36 -29.25 5.66 -21.76
C ARG A 36 -28.89 4.58 -20.73
N HIS A 37 -29.81 4.22 -19.84
CA HIS A 37 -29.54 3.29 -18.74
C HIS A 37 -30.11 1.88 -18.95
N ILE A 38 -30.91 1.70 -20.00
CA ILE A 38 -31.59 0.44 -20.31
C ILE A 38 -31.31 0.11 -21.78
N ILE A 39 -30.27 -0.71 -21.98
CA ILE A 39 -29.94 -1.52 -23.16
C ILE A 39 -28.94 -0.89 -24.16
N ALA A 40 -27.66 -1.13 -23.89
CA ALA A 40 -26.82 -1.74 -24.92
C ALA A 40 -26.70 -3.23 -24.62
N LYS A 41 -27.15 -4.07 -25.57
CA LYS A 41 -26.99 -5.53 -25.54
C LYS A 41 -25.51 -5.93 -25.39
N PRO A 42 -25.21 -7.10 -24.79
CA PRO A 42 -23.84 -7.49 -24.48
C PRO A 42 -23.05 -7.69 -25.77
N LYS A 43 -22.10 -6.78 -26.02
CA LYS A 43 -20.98 -7.03 -26.92
C LYS A 43 -19.79 -7.33 -26.02
N ASN A 44 -19.44 -8.62 -26.00
CA ASN A 44 -18.22 -9.21 -25.44
C ASN A 44 -18.07 -9.06 -23.91
N ASN A 45 -18.66 -9.99 -23.14
CA ASN A 45 -18.28 -10.20 -21.72
C ASN A 45 -16.74 -10.29 -21.57
N GLU A 46 -16.06 -10.84 -22.58
CA GLU A 46 -14.59 -10.97 -22.64
C GLU A 46 -13.84 -9.63 -22.58
N GLU A 47 -14.33 -8.56 -23.25
CA GLU A 47 -13.64 -7.26 -23.25
C GLU A 47 -13.84 -6.52 -21.92
N GLU A 48 -15.03 -6.58 -21.34
CA GLU A 48 -15.30 -6.02 -20.01
C GLU A 48 -14.54 -6.79 -18.91
N ASP A 49 -14.49 -8.12 -19.00
CA ASP A 49 -13.72 -8.98 -18.10
C ASP A 49 -12.21 -8.73 -18.23
N GLU A 50 -11.70 -8.49 -19.44
CA GLU A 50 -10.29 -8.14 -19.67
C GLU A 50 -9.94 -6.75 -19.11
N LEU A 51 -10.85 -5.77 -19.24
CA LEU A 51 -10.70 -4.45 -18.61
C LEU A 51 -10.77 -4.54 -17.08
N LEU A 52 -11.65 -5.37 -16.52
CA LEU A 52 -11.75 -5.62 -15.09
C LEU A 52 -10.50 -6.34 -14.58
N ASN A 53 -9.98 -7.33 -15.30
CA ASN A 53 -8.72 -8.00 -14.97
C ASN A 53 -7.55 -7.04 -15.02
N ARG A 54 -7.45 -6.17 -16.04
CA ARG A 54 -6.43 -5.11 -16.10
C ARG A 54 -6.54 -4.14 -14.91
N ARG A 55 -7.75 -3.74 -14.52
CA ARG A 55 -7.98 -2.90 -13.32
C ARG A 55 -7.58 -3.63 -12.03
N ARG A 56 -7.95 -4.90 -11.87
CA ARG A 56 -7.59 -5.75 -10.72
C ARG A 56 -6.08 -5.99 -10.61
N LEU A 57 -5.40 -6.25 -11.73
CA LEU A 57 -3.94 -6.37 -11.78
C LEU A 57 -3.27 -5.05 -11.36
N THR A 58 -3.84 -3.91 -11.73
CA THR A 58 -3.32 -2.61 -11.26
C THR A 58 -3.60 -2.37 -9.78
N SER A 59 -4.71 -2.88 -9.23
CA SER A 59 -5.03 -2.73 -7.80
C SER A 59 -4.15 -3.63 -6.92
N THR A 60 -3.94 -4.90 -7.27
CA THR A 60 -3.05 -5.80 -6.51
C THR A 60 -1.61 -5.31 -6.52
N ARG A 61 -1.10 -4.86 -7.68
CA ARG A 61 0.24 -4.26 -7.78
C ARG A 61 0.36 -2.98 -6.95
N ARG A 62 -0.68 -2.14 -6.95
CA ARG A 62 -0.73 -0.92 -6.11
C ARG A 62 -0.71 -1.26 -4.63
N GLU A 63 -1.46 -2.27 -4.21
CA GLU A 63 -1.49 -2.74 -2.83
C GLU A 63 -0.15 -3.31 -2.38
N ALA A 64 0.49 -4.13 -3.22
CA ALA A 64 1.84 -4.65 -2.98
C ALA A 64 2.85 -3.52 -2.78
N LEU A 65 2.86 -2.53 -3.67
CA LEU A 65 3.75 -1.38 -3.56
C LEU A 65 3.43 -0.50 -2.34
N SER A 66 2.15 -0.36 -1.98
CA SER A 66 1.77 0.33 -0.75
C SER A 66 2.32 -0.38 0.47
N LEU A 67 2.09 -1.70 0.56
CA LEU A 67 2.58 -2.53 1.66
C LEU A 67 4.10 -2.47 1.76
N TYR A 68 4.83 -2.59 0.65
CA TYR A 68 6.28 -2.43 0.62
C TYR A 68 6.71 -1.08 1.21
N ARG A 69 6.08 0.02 0.79
CA ARG A 69 6.39 1.35 1.33
C ARG A 69 6.05 1.46 2.82
N ASP A 70 4.98 0.83 3.27
CA ASP A 70 4.58 0.80 4.68
C ASP A 70 5.61 0.05 5.54
N ILE A 71 6.11 -1.10 5.06
CA ILE A 71 7.21 -1.83 5.69
C ILE A 71 8.46 -0.96 5.77
N ILE A 72 8.88 -0.32 4.66
CA ILE A 72 10.06 0.56 4.64
C ILE A 72 9.90 1.75 5.59
N ARG A 73 8.67 2.26 5.79
CA ARG A 73 8.40 3.30 6.80
C ARG A 73 8.50 2.74 8.21
N ALA A 74 7.93 1.57 8.48
CA ALA A 74 7.97 0.91 9.78
C ALA A 74 9.41 0.57 10.22
N THR A 75 10.25 0.07 9.31
CA THR A 75 11.67 -0.24 9.60
C THR A 75 12.46 0.98 10.11
N ARG A 76 11.99 2.21 9.85
CA ARG A 76 12.66 3.42 10.35
C ARG A 76 12.63 3.52 11.87
N PHE A 77 11.62 2.96 12.53
CA PHE A 77 11.50 2.97 13.99
C PHE A 77 12.51 2.03 14.67
N PHE A 78 12.97 1.01 13.95
CA PHE A 78 13.96 0.03 14.43
C PHE A 78 15.37 0.60 14.35
N THR A 79 15.73 1.44 15.32
CA THR A 79 17.03 2.14 15.37
C THR A 79 18.08 1.45 16.21
N TRP A 80 17.74 0.36 16.90
CA TRP A 80 18.67 -0.37 17.74
C TRP A 80 19.53 -1.36 16.93
N PRO A 81 20.80 -1.55 17.33
CA PRO A 81 21.65 -2.59 16.76
C PRO A 81 21.26 -3.98 17.28
N ASP A 82 21.53 -4.99 16.47
CA ASP A 82 21.51 -6.39 16.86
C ASP A 82 22.76 -6.76 17.70
N SER A 83 22.76 -7.96 18.29
CA SER A 83 23.90 -8.59 18.95
C SER A 83 25.17 -8.61 18.08
N THR A 84 25.00 -8.69 16.76
CA THR A 84 26.08 -8.63 15.75
C THR A 84 26.58 -7.21 15.46
N GLY A 85 25.89 -6.18 15.97
CA GLY A 85 26.20 -4.76 15.75
C GLY A 85 25.55 -4.15 14.50
N LEU A 86 24.81 -4.94 13.71
CA LEU A 86 24.08 -4.43 12.54
C LEU A 86 22.76 -3.78 12.95
N LEU A 87 22.34 -2.73 12.25
CA LEU A 87 21.05 -2.09 12.51
C LEU A 87 19.91 -2.96 12.01
N TRP A 88 18.92 -3.23 12.87
CA TRP A 88 17.71 -3.97 12.50
C TRP A 88 16.99 -3.38 11.29
N ARG A 89 17.03 -2.05 11.15
CA ARG A 89 16.50 -1.35 9.97
C ARG A 89 17.03 -1.93 8.65
N ASP A 90 18.33 -2.15 8.54
CA ASP A 90 18.94 -2.50 7.26
C ASP A 90 18.66 -3.97 6.94
N ILE A 91 18.78 -4.84 7.94
CA ILE A 91 18.39 -6.26 7.84
C ILE A 91 16.94 -6.40 7.37
N LEU A 92 16.00 -5.68 8.01
CA LEU A 92 14.57 -5.77 7.67
C LEU A 92 14.29 -5.23 6.25
N ARG A 93 15.06 -4.26 5.77
CA ARG A 93 14.92 -3.72 4.41
C ARG A 93 15.40 -4.71 3.37
N ASP A 94 16.54 -5.34 3.62
CA ASP A 94 17.12 -6.33 2.70
C ASP A 94 16.25 -7.58 2.64
N ASN A 95 15.73 -8.03 3.78
CA ASN A 95 14.75 -9.12 3.84
C ASN A 95 13.48 -8.76 3.06
N ALA A 96 12.86 -7.61 3.36
CA ALA A 96 11.67 -7.18 2.64
C ALA A 96 11.91 -7.05 1.13
N ARG A 97 13.10 -6.60 0.71
CA ARG A 97 13.44 -6.54 -0.72
C ARG A 97 13.52 -7.94 -1.33
N THR A 98 14.19 -8.87 -0.65
CA THR A 98 14.36 -10.25 -1.10
C THR A 98 13.02 -10.96 -1.25
N GLU A 99 12.14 -10.84 -0.25
CA GLU A 99 10.79 -11.43 -0.27
C GLU A 99 9.94 -10.90 -1.44
N PHE A 100 9.97 -9.58 -1.68
CA PHE A 100 9.21 -8.98 -2.79
C PHE A 100 9.81 -9.31 -4.17
N GLU A 101 11.14 -9.49 -4.25
CA GLU A 101 11.80 -9.92 -5.48
C GLU A 101 11.47 -11.38 -5.81
N GLN A 102 11.39 -12.26 -4.80
CA GLN A 102 10.95 -13.65 -4.95
C GLN A 102 9.49 -13.73 -5.38
N ALA A 103 8.60 -12.97 -4.75
CA ALA A 103 7.17 -12.96 -5.06
C ALA A 103 6.82 -12.23 -6.39
N ARG A 104 7.80 -11.64 -7.09
CA ARG A 104 7.57 -10.83 -8.29
C ARG A 104 6.92 -11.59 -9.44
N PHE A 105 7.22 -12.88 -9.55
CA PHE A 105 6.76 -13.73 -10.65
C PHE A 105 5.51 -14.55 -10.29
N GLU A 106 4.97 -14.36 -9.08
CA GLU A 106 3.74 -15.03 -8.68
C GLU A 106 2.57 -14.53 -9.51
N THR A 107 1.97 -15.45 -10.26
CA THR A 107 0.88 -15.16 -11.20
C THR A 107 -0.47 -15.60 -10.65
N ASP A 108 -0.49 -16.51 -9.66
CA ASP A 108 -1.73 -17.00 -9.04
C ASP A 108 -2.36 -15.90 -8.15
N PRO A 109 -3.59 -15.44 -8.46
CA PRO A 109 -4.26 -14.41 -7.69
C PRO A 109 -4.52 -14.79 -6.23
N GLU A 110 -4.70 -16.07 -5.91
CA GLU A 110 -4.94 -16.51 -4.53
C GLU A 110 -3.69 -16.40 -3.66
N ILE A 111 -2.55 -16.78 -4.22
CA ILE A 111 -1.26 -16.67 -3.53
C ILE A 111 -0.94 -15.20 -3.29
N VAL A 112 -1.10 -14.35 -4.32
CA VAL A 112 -0.86 -12.90 -4.20
C VAL A 112 -1.74 -12.27 -3.13
N THR A 113 -3.03 -12.61 -3.09
CA THR A 113 -3.94 -12.07 -2.07
C THR A 113 -3.57 -12.55 -0.67
N ARG A 114 -3.21 -13.81 -0.48
CA ARG A 114 -2.73 -14.33 0.82
C ARG A 114 -1.46 -13.62 1.28
N LEU A 115 -0.50 -13.40 0.39
CA LEU A 115 0.74 -12.67 0.68
C LEU A 115 0.44 -11.22 1.11
N LEU A 116 -0.46 -10.53 0.41
CA LEU A 116 -0.83 -9.16 0.73
C LEU A 116 -1.54 -9.05 2.09
N ILE A 117 -2.53 -9.90 2.34
CA ILE A 117 -3.30 -9.90 3.59
C ILE A 117 -2.39 -10.30 4.76
N GLY A 118 -1.65 -11.40 4.62
CA GLY A 118 -0.72 -11.88 5.64
C GLY A 118 0.37 -10.87 5.95
N GLY A 119 0.96 -10.24 4.93
CA GLY A 119 1.96 -9.19 5.11
C GLY A 119 1.43 -7.97 5.86
N ARG A 120 0.18 -7.54 5.58
CA ARG A 120 -0.47 -6.44 6.33
C ARG A 120 -0.73 -6.80 7.78
N GLN A 121 -1.26 -7.99 8.05
CA GLN A 121 -1.53 -8.45 9.42
C GLN A 121 -0.24 -8.57 10.24
N ALA A 122 0.82 -9.13 9.64
CA ALA A 122 2.13 -9.23 10.27
C ALA A 122 2.70 -7.83 10.59
N LEU A 123 2.65 -6.90 9.64
CA LEU A 123 3.11 -5.53 9.84
C LEU A 123 2.33 -4.82 10.97
N HIS A 124 1.01 -4.96 11.00
CA HIS A 124 0.17 -4.35 12.03
C HIS A 124 0.55 -4.90 13.42
N SER A 125 0.67 -6.23 13.55
CA SER A 125 1.09 -6.85 14.81
C SER A 125 2.47 -6.38 15.29
N VAL A 126 3.41 -6.17 14.37
CA VAL A 126 4.75 -5.65 14.70
C VAL A 126 4.67 -4.20 15.20
N ILE A 127 3.85 -3.36 14.55
CA ILE A 127 3.65 -1.96 14.95
C ILE A 127 2.98 -1.89 16.32
N ASP A 128 1.97 -2.73 16.58
CA ASP A 128 1.29 -2.79 17.87
C ASP A 128 2.26 -3.17 19.00
N LYS A 129 3.06 -4.21 18.79
CA LYS A 129 4.10 -4.63 19.75
C LYS A 129 5.12 -3.54 19.99
N LEU A 130 5.52 -2.81 18.95
CA LEU A 130 6.43 -1.67 19.06
C LEU A 130 5.80 -0.55 19.91
N ALA A 131 4.54 -0.21 19.65
CA ALA A 131 3.82 0.81 20.39
C ALA A 131 3.65 0.44 21.87
N ASP A 132 3.35 -0.83 22.17
CA ASP A 132 3.24 -1.31 23.55
C ASP A 132 4.57 -1.28 24.29
N LYS A 133 5.67 -1.61 23.61
CA LYS A 133 7.01 -1.44 24.18
C LYS A 133 7.34 0.03 24.45
N GLN A 134 6.98 0.93 23.54
CA GLN A 134 7.15 2.37 23.78
C GLN A 134 6.37 2.86 25.00
N LYS A 135 5.11 2.44 25.16
CA LYS A 135 4.28 2.78 26.34
C LYS A 135 4.88 2.30 27.65
N GLN A 136 5.53 1.13 27.67
CA GLN A 136 6.19 0.60 28.88
C GLN A 136 7.40 1.43 29.31
N HIS A 137 8.09 2.07 28.37
CA HIS A 137 9.27 2.89 28.64
C HIS A 137 8.96 4.36 28.94
N ILE A 138 7.74 4.82 28.70
CA ILE A 138 7.31 6.16 29.14
C ILE A 138 7.05 6.09 30.65
N PRO A 139 7.80 6.83 31.48
CA PRO A 139 7.50 6.89 32.91
C PRO A 139 6.09 7.43 33.07
N LYS A 140 5.26 6.73 33.86
CA LYS A 140 3.97 7.25 34.29
C LYS A 140 4.27 8.36 35.27
N ASP A 141 4.30 9.61 34.81
CA ASP A 141 4.39 10.75 35.71
C ASP A 141 3.22 10.65 36.71
N PRO A 142 3.48 10.54 38.02
CA PRO A 142 2.42 10.54 39.01
C PRO A 142 1.75 11.91 38.94
N GLN A 143 0.48 11.92 38.55
CA GLN A 143 -0.39 13.09 38.68
C GLN A 143 -0.46 13.40 40.19
N HIS A 144 0.16 14.52 40.58
CA HIS A 144 0.07 15.08 41.93
C HIS A 144 -1.17 15.96 42.04
#